data_AF-A0A7M5V7V2-F1
#
_entry.id   AF-A0A7M5V7V2-F1
#
_cell.length_a   1.000
_cell.length_b   1.000
_cell.length_c   1.000
_cell.angle_alpha   90.00
_cell.angle_beta   90.00
_cell.angle_gamma   90.00
#
_symmetry.space_group_name_H-M   'P 1'
#
loop_
_entity.id
_entity.type
_entity.pdbx_description
1 polymer ?
#
loop_
_entity_poly.entity_id
_entity_poly.type
_entity_poly.pdbx_seq_one_letter_code
_entity_poly.pdbx_strand_id
1 'polypeptide(L)'
;MANMRKEKEQQIFDNFQEHTEMMRSKLQDSMQQQIDDEDDRIAKAVAEREQKRMEELNRKQQKQKDSLQAMKNHRIQMMTDSNHQQQENKAKDQMLLQQRIKQDNKFFEDKKKERKEKRQVASKLQSTHKDQMFQKEDKSAKERNEQLEVDKNNKELLVKEEEIFQNYADKVITNATDNGRNPFPLIKAAREGPGGGRGPKFEGNAGLRPSYIVADATGVQLPHYLKDESVGNRVYGHVGKSGTRLGFTW
;
A
#
# COMPACT_ATOMS: atom_id res chain seq x y z
N MET A 1 -47.29 140.30 -68.05
CA MET A 1 -46.39 139.48 -68.90
C MET A 1 -45.17 138.90 -68.16
N ALA A 2 -44.96 139.17 -66.86
CA ALA A 2 -43.84 138.60 -66.07
C ALA A 2 -44.24 137.37 -65.21
N ASN A 3 -45.51 137.24 -64.80
CA ASN A 3 -45.95 136.16 -63.90
C ASN A 3 -46.10 134.78 -64.59
N MET A 4 -46.47 134.72 -65.88
CA MET A 4 -46.58 133.45 -66.61
C MET A 4 -45.21 132.78 -66.90
N ARG A 5 -44.10 133.53 -66.86
CA ARG A 5 -42.76 132.91 -66.99
C ARG A 5 -42.36 132.17 -65.72
N LYS A 6 -42.70 132.73 -64.55
CA LYS A 6 -42.36 132.17 -63.23
C LYS A 6 -43.13 130.88 -62.95
N GLU A 7 -44.41 130.82 -63.31
CA GLU A 7 -45.22 129.59 -63.21
C GLU A 7 -44.72 128.50 -64.16
N LYS A 8 -44.28 128.85 -65.38
CA LYS A 8 -43.67 127.87 -66.30
C LYS A 8 -42.33 127.36 -65.80
N GLU A 9 -41.48 128.22 -65.22
CA GLU A 9 -40.22 127.81 -64.62
C GLU A 9 -40.43 126.91 -63.39
N GLN A 10 -41.46 127.20 -62.58
CA GLN A 10 -41.83 126.38 -61.44
C GLN A 10 -42.40 125.03 -61.86
N GLN A 11 -43.26 124.97 -62.89
CA GLN A 11 -43.72 123.70 -63.48
C GLN A 11 -42.58 122.87 -64.10
N ILE A 12 -41.58 123.52 -64.70
CA ILE A 12 -40.38 122.84 -65.22
C ILE A 12 -39.54 122.28 -64.05
N PHE A 13 -39.44 123.03 -62.95
CA PHE A 13 -38.73 122.59 -61.75
C PHE A 13 -39.46 121.45 -61.03
N ASP A 14 -40.78 121.53 -60.88
CA ASP A 14 -41.62 120.51 -60.26
C ASP A 14 -41.61 119.22 -61.09
N ASN A 15 -41.72 119.31 -62.42
CA ASN A 15 -41.56 118.14 -63.32
C ASN A 15 -40.15 117.53 -63.23
N PHE A 16 -39.11 118.35 -63.03
CA PHE A 16 -37.75 117.85 -62.84
C PHE A 16 -37.57 117.18 -61.47
N GLN A 17 -38.20 117.72 -60.42
CA GLN A 17 -38.25 117.07 -59.09
C GLN A 17 -39.01 115.75 -59.13
N GLU A 18 -40.20 115.70 -59.74
CA GLU A 18 -40.97 114.47 -59.92
C GLU A 18 -40.19 113.43 -60.73
N HIS A 19 -39.51 113.85 -61.81
CA HIS A 19 -38.66 112.95 -62.59
C HIS A 19 -37.45 112.45 -61.79
N THR A 20 -36.82 113.29 -60.97
CA THR A 20 -35.69 112.87 -60.12
C THR A 20 -36.12 112.00 -58.94
N GLU A 21 -37.29 112.24 -58.36
CA GLU A 21 -37.91 111.38 -57.33
C GLU A 21 -38.31 110.03 -57.90
N MET A 22 -38.92 109.98 -59.09
CA MET A 22 -39.24 108.72 -59.77
C MET A 22 -37.98 107.92 -60.15
N MET A 23 -36.89 108.61 -60.53
CA MET A 23 -35.60 107.94 -60.72
C MET A 23 -35.02 107.42 -59.41
N ARG A 24 -35.13 108.17 -58.30
CA ARG A 24 -34.71 107.71 -56.96
C ARG A 24 -35.51 106.51 -56.47
N SER A 25 -36.83 106.52 -56.62
CA SER A 25 -37.69 105.40 -56.20
C SER A 25 -37.38 104.14 -57.01
N LYS A 26 -37.24 104.25 -58.33
CA LYS A 26 -36.81 103.12 -59.19
C LYS A 26 -35.43 102.58 -58.82
N LEU A 27 -34.50 103.46 -58.46
CA LEU A 27 -33.17 103.05 -57.99
C LEU A 27 -33.27 102.31 -56.66
N GLN A 28 -34.10 102.80 -55.72
CA GLN A 28 -34.34 102.17 -54.43
C GLN A 28 -35.02 100.80 -54.58
N ASP A 29 -36.04 100.68 -55.45
CA ASP A 29 -36.72 99.41 -55.73
C ASP A 29 -35.76 98.40 -56.37
N SER A 30 -34.90 98.84 -57.30
CA SER A 30 -33.85 98.00 -57.90
C SER A 30 -32.82 97.54 -56.86
N MET A 31 -32.41 98.42 -55.95
CA MET A 31 -31.52 98.07 -54.84
C MET A 31 -32.18 97.10 -53.85
N GLN A 32 -33.46 97.31 -53.52
CA GLN A 32 -34.21 96.43 -52.62
C GLN A 32 -34.42 95.04 -53.24
N GLN A 33 -34.75 94.96 -54.53
CA GLN A 33 -34.88 93.69 -55.23
C GLN A 33 -33.55 92.92 -55.30
N GLN A 34 -32.43 93.62 -55.46
CA GLN A 34 -31.10 93.00 -55.37
C GLN A 34 -30.82 92.44 -53.97
N ILE A 35 -31.19 93.16 -52.91
CA ILE A 35 -31.05 92.71 -51.52
C ILE A 35 -31.95 91.48 -51.25
N ASP A 36 -33.22 91.53 -51.69
CA ASP A 36 -34.17 90.43 -51.49
C ASP A 36 -33.73 89.15 -52.24
N ASP A 37 -33.22 89.28 -53.47
CA ASP A 37 -32.66 88.17 -54.26
C ASP A 37 -31.39 87.59 -53.61
N GLU A 38 -30.59 88.41 -52.93
CA GLU A 38 -29.41 87.99 -52.18
C GLU A 38 -29.81 87.25 -50.90
N ASP A 39 -30.78 87.77 -50.16
CA ASP A 39 -31.31 87.15 -48.94
C ASP A 39 -31.95 85.79 -49.22
N ASP A 40 -32.69 85.63 -50.33
CA ASP A 40 -33.26 84.35 -50.76
C ASP A 40 -32.17 83.32 -51.13
N ARG A 41 -31.10 83.77 -51.81
CA ARG A 41 -29.94 82.90 -52.10
C ARG A 41 -29.21 82.49 -50.83
N ILE A 42 -29.05 83.41 -49.87
CA ILE A 42 -28.43 83.13 -48.57
C ILE A 42 -29.30 82.14 -47.79
N ALA A 43 -30.62 82.34 -47.72
CA ALA A 43 -31.56 81.45 -47.03
C ALA A 43 -31.51 80.02 -47.60
N LYS A 44 -31.48 79.89 -48.94
CA LYS A 44 -31.34 78.59 -49.60
C LYS A 44 -29.99 77.93 -49.31
N ALA A 45 -28.89 78.68 -49.36
CA ALA A 45 -27.56 78.17 -49.04
C ALA A 45 -27.45 77.71 -47.57
N VAL A 46 -28.09 78.44 -46.64
CA VAL A 46 -28.17 78.07 -45.23
C VAL A 46 -29.01 76.79 -45.04
N ALA A 47 -30.15 76.68 -45.72
CA ALA A 47 -31.00 75.49 -45.65
C ALA A 47 -30.30 74.24 -46.20
N GLU A 48 -29.62 74.33 -47.34
CA GLU A 48 -28.83 73.21 -47.91
C GLU A 48 -27.66 72.81 -47.00
N ARG A 49 -27.00 73.80 -46.36
CA ARG A 49 -25.93 73.54 -45.39
C ARG A 49 -26.45 72.83 -44.14
N GLU A 50 -27.61 73.25 -43.62
CA GLU A 50 -28.21 72.65 -42.44
C GLU A 50 -28.72 71.23 -42.75
N GLN A 51 -29.32 70.99 -43.92
CA GLN A 51 -29.69 69.64 -44.36
C GLN A 51 -28.48 68.70 -44.42
N LYS A 52 -27.38 69.13 -45.06
CA LYS A 52 -26.13 68.34 -45.11
C LYS A 52 -25.58 68.05 -43.71
N ARG A 53 -25.65 69.04 -42.80
CA ARG A 53 -25.22 68.88 -41.40
C ARG A 53 -26.08 67.86 -40.67
N MET A 54 -27.40 67.93 -40.83
CA MET A 54 -28.35 67.00 -40.21
C MET A 54 -28.16 65.57 -40.72
N GLU A 55 -27.96 65.38 -42.02
CA GLU A 55 -27.63 64.07 -42.60
C GLU A 55 -26.31 63.50 -42.06
N GLU A 56 -25.27 64.34 -41.94
CA GLU A 56 -23.99 63.91 -41.39
C GLU A 56 -24.11 63.52 -39.91
N LEU A 57 -24.85 64.29 -39.11
CA LEU A 57 -25.13 63.98 -37.71
C LEU A 57 -25.91 62.67 -37.57
N ASN A 58 -26.96 62.47 -38.37
CA ASN A 58 -27.74 61.24 -38.37
C ASN A 58 -26.87 60.03 -38.76
N ARG A 59 -26.01 60.17 -39.77
CA ARG A 59 -25.07 59.10 -40.17
C ARG A 59 -24.07 58.79 -39.06
N LYS A 60 -23.54 59.80 -38.35
CA LYS A 60 -22.64 59.60 -37.21
C LYS A 60 -23.35 58.90 -36.05
N GLN A 61 -24.57 59.31 -35.73
CA GLN A 61 -25.38 58.67 -34.69
C GLN A 61 -25.73 57.22 -35.05
N GLN A 62 -26.06 56.93 -36.31
CA GLN A 62 -26.33 55.56 -36.74
C GLN A 62 -25.10 54.68 -36.61
N LYS A 63 -23.93 55.14 -37.08
CA LYS A 63 -22.67 54.41 -36.90
C LYS A 63 -22.34 54.15 -35.43
N GLN A 64 -22.60 55.12 -34.55
CA GLN A 64 -22.40 54.96 -33.11
C GLN A 64 -23.36 53.92 -32.53
N LYS A 65 -24.65 53.94 -32.91
CA LYS A 65 -25.63 52.94 -32.49
C LYS A 65 -25.26 51.54 -32.96
N ASP A 66 -24.89 51.38 -34.23
CA ASP A 66 -24.48 50.11 -34.80
C ASP A 66 -23.22 49.57 -34.11
N SER A 67 -22.24 50.44 -33.85
CA SER A 67 -21.02 50.08 -33.10
C SER A 67 -21.34 49.65 -31.67
N LEU A 68 -22.23 50.37 -30.97
CA LEU A 68 -22.66 50.02 -29.62
C LEU A 68 -23.40 48.68 -29.59
N GLN A 69 -24.25 48.42 -30.58
CA GLN A 69 -24.97 47.16 -30.72
C GLN A 69 -24.00 46.00 -31.03
N ALA A 70 -23.01 46.20 -31.89
CA ALA A 70 -21.97 45.21 -32.16
C ALA A 70 -21.15 44.88 -30.89
N MET A 71 -20.74 45.90 -30.13
CA MET A 71 -20.04 45.69 -28.85
C MET A 71 -20.89 44.92 -27.84
N LYS A 72 -22.18 45.27 -27.73
CA LYS A 72 -23.13 44.56 -26.86
C LYS A 72 -23.27 43.09 -27.26
N ASN A 73 -23.49 42.81 -28.54
CA ASN A 73 -23.66 41.46 -29.05
C ASN A 73 -22.40 40.61 -28.83
N HIS A 74 -21.23 41.16 -29.14
CA HIS A 74 -19.95 40.50 -28.88
C HIS A 74 -19.77 40.17 -27.39
N ARG A 75 -20.10 41.10 -26.50
CA ARG A 75 -20.00 40.87 -25.04
C ARG A 75 -20.94 39.77 -24.56
N ILE A 76 -22.17 39.73 -25.08
CA ILE A 76 -23.14 38.68 -24.77
C ILE A 76 -22.62 37.34 -25.25
N GLN A 77 -22.16 37.26 -26.51
CA GLN A 77 -21.62 36.03 -27.09
C GLN A 77 -20.43 35.50 -26.28
N MET A 78 -19.49 36.38 -25.91
CA MET A 78 -18.35 35.96 -25.10
C MET A 78 -18.75 35.45 -23.71
N MET A 79 -19.77 36.06 -23.11
CA MET A 79 -20.31 35.57 -21.84
C MET A 79 -20.99 34.21 -22.00
N THR A 80 -21.78 34.00 -23.05
CA THR A 80 -22.45 32.72 -23.31
C THR A 80 -21.45 31.61 -23.61
N ASP A 81 -20.44 31.89 -24.44
CA ASP A 81 -19.42 30.92 -24.82
C ASP A 81 -18.56 30.52 -23.61
N SER A 82 -18.16 31.50 -22.78
CA SER A 82 -17.43 31.23 -21.55
C SER A 82 -18.26 30.39 -20.57
N ASN A 83 -19.55 30.69 -20.40
CA ASN A 83 -20.45 29.91 -19.55
C ASN A 83 -20.61 28.48 -20.06
N HIS A 84 -20.78 28.29 -21.37
CA HIS A 84 -20.88 26.97 -21.99
C HIS A 84 -19.60 26.16 -21.77
N GLN A 85 -18.44 26.76 -22.01
CA GLN A 85 -17.15 26.11 -21.79
C GLN A 85 -16.94 25.72 -20.32
N GLN A 86 -17.34 26.58 -19.38
CA GLN A 86 -17.29 26.25 -17.95
C GLN A 86 -18.21 25.07 -17.59
N GLN A 87 -19.41 25.02 -18.17
CA GLN A 87 -20.34 23.89 -17.94
C GLN A 87 -19.80 22.59 -18.52
N GLU A 88 -19.25 22.62 -19.73
CA GLU A 88 -18.60 21.44 -20.34
C GLU A 88 -17.41 20.96 -19.52
N ASN A 89 -16.54 21.87 -19.07
CA ASN A 89 -15.39 21.51 -18.25
C ASN A 89 -15.83 20.89 -16.92
N LYS A 90 -16.84 21.47 -16.25
CA LYS A 90 -17.43 20.89 -15.03
C LYS A 90 -17.98 19.49 -15.28
N ALA A 91 -18.67 19.27 -16.41
CA ALA A 91 -19.18 17.94 -16.77
C ALA A 91 -18.05 16.94 -17.00
N LYS A 92 -17.00 17.33 -17.73
CA LYS A 92 -15.80 16.50 -17.97
C LYS A 92 -15.10 16.14 -16.66
N ASP A 93 -14.92 17.11 -15.77
CA ASP A 93 -14.29 16.91 -14.47
C ASP A 93 -15.10 15.95 -13.59
N GLN A 94 -16.44 16.09 -13.58
CA GLN A 94 -17.33 15.17 -12.88
C GLN A 94 -17.25 13.75 -13.44
N MET A 95 -17.22 13.60 -14.77
CA MET A 95 -17.06 12.29 -15.40
C MET A 95 -15.73 11.64 -15.05
N LEU A 96 -14.64 12.40 -15.09
CA LEU A 96 -13.30 11.92 -14.73
C LEU A 96 -13.25 11.51 -13.25
N LEU A 97 -13.83 12.31 -12.36
CA LEU A 97 -13.92 11.98 -10.94
C LEU A 97 -14.69 10.67 -10.70
N GLN A 98 -15.83 10.50 -11.37
CA GLN A 98 -16.61 9.25 -11.26
C GLN A 98 -15.82 8.04 -11.80
N GLN A 99 -15.08 8.20 -12.89
CA GLN A 99 -14.21 7.14 -13.39
C GLN A 99 -13.12 6.76 -12.39
N ARG A 100 -12.46 7.76 -11.79
CA ARG A 100 -11.44 7.55 -10.76
C ARG A 100 -12.01 6.81 -9.54
N ILE A 101 -13.16 7.25 -9.03
CA ILE A 101 -13.84 6.58 -7.90
C ILE A 101 -14.14 5.11 -8.25
N LYS A 102 -14.63 4.83 -9.47
CA LYS A 102 -14.88 3.44 -9.91
C LYS A 102 -13.60 2.61 -9.98
N GLN A 103 -12.51 3.19 -10.47
CA GLN A 103 -11.21 2.52 -10.53
C GLN A 103 -10.66 2.24 -9.13
N ASP A 104 -10.71 3.21 -8.23
CA ASP A 104 -10.26 3.06 -6.84
C ASP A 104 -11.08 1.98 -6.13
N ASN A 105 -12.41 2.00 -6.26
CA ASN A 105 -13.28 0.96 -5.69
C ASN A 105 -12.93 -0.44 -6.22
N LYS A 106 -12.72 -0.57 -7.52
CA LYS A 106 -12.30 -1.84 -8.13
C LYS A 106 -10.95 -2.30 -7.58
N PHE A 107 -9.98 -1.40 -7.47
CA PHE A 107 -8.67 -1.70 -6.91
C PHE A 107 -8.77 -2.18 -5.45
N PHE A 108 -9.60 -1.55 -4.63
CA PHE A 108 -9.82 -1.99 -3.25
C PHE A 108 -10.46 -3.38 -3.16
N GLU A 109 -11.46 -3.67 -4.00
CA GLU A 109 -12.08 -4.99 -4.08
C GLU A 109 -11.08 -6.06 -4.53
N ASP A 110 -10.27 -5.78 -5.55
CA ASP A 110 -9.22 -6.67 -6.02
C ASP A 110 -8.18 -6.94 -4.92
N LYS A 111 -7.76 -5.91 -4.19
CA LYS A 111 -6.84 -6.05 -3.04
C LYS A 111 -7.44 -6.86 -1.91
N LYS A 112 -8.74 -6.69 -1.63
CA LYS A 112 -9.46 -7.47 -0.62
C LYS A 112 -9.55 -8.94 -1.02
N LYS A 113 -9.81 -9.22 -2.30
CA LYS A 113 -9.83 -10.58 -2.86
C LYS A 113 -8.45 -11.23 -2.76
N GLU A 114 -7.39 -10.54 -3.19
CA GLU A 114 -6.01 -11.00 -3.10
C GLU A 114 -5.62 -11.35 -1.66
N ARG A 115 -5.98 -10.50 -0.68
CA ARG A 115 -5.76 -10.78 0.75
C ARG A 115 -6.51 -12.01 1.23
N LYS A 116 -7.75 -12.20 0.79
CA LYS A 116 -8.57 -13.38 1.14
C LYS A 116 -7.96 -14.66 0.58
N GLU A 117 -7.54 -14.64 -0.69
CA GLU A 117 -6.87 -15.78 -1.34
C GLU A 117 -5.57 -16.14 -0.63
N LYS A 118 -4.71 -15.16 -0.34
CA LYS A 118 -3.48 -15.37 0.43
C LYS A 118 -3.75 -15.99 1.81
N ARG A 119 -4.79 -15.51 2.51
CA ARG A 119 -5.20 -16.07 3.80
C ARG A 119 -5.68 -17.51 3.67
N GLN A 120 -6.44 -17.84 2.63
CA GLN A 120 -6.91 -19.21 2.37
C GLN A 120 -5.74 -20.15 2.07
N VAL A 121 -4.79 -19.73 1.24
CA VAL A 121 -3.58 -20.51 0.95
C VAL A 121 -2.76 -20.75 2.22
N ALA A 122 -2.53 -19.71 3.02
CA ALA A 122 -1.82 -19.84 4.29
C ALA A 122 -2.54 -20.78 5.27
N SER A 123 -3.86 -20.71 5.36
CA SER A 123 -4.66 -21.61 6.21
C SER A 123 -4.58 -23.07 5.75
N LYS A 124 -4.61 -23.31 4.43
CA LYS A 124 -4.44 -24.66 3.86
C LYS A 124 -3.04 -25.21 4.13
N LEU A 125 -2.02 -24.38 3.97
CA LEU A 125 -0.63 -24.77 4.26
C LEU A 125 -0.47 -25.11 5.74
N GLN A 126 -1.09 -24.32 6.63
CA GLN A 126 -1.08 -24.59 8.06
C GLN A 126 -1.74 -25.93 8.40
N SER A 127 -2.91 -26.25 7.81
CA SER A 127 -3.55 -27.54 8.04
C SER A 127 -2.68 -28.69 7.53
N THR A 128 -2.09 -28.58 6.35
CA THR A 128 -1.20 -29.62 5.81
C THR A 128 0.03 -29.85 6.69
N HIS A 129 0.62 -28.81 7.26
CA HIS A 129 1.75 -28.96 8.18
C HIS A 129 1.33 -29.63 9.49
N LYS A 130 0.14 -29.32 10.02
CA LYS A 130 -0.38 -30.01 11.21
C LYS A 130 -0.58 -31.50 10.92
N ASP A 131 -1.17 -31.83 9.79
CA ASP A 131 -1.40 -33.23 9.39
C ASP A 131 -0.07 -33.98 9.23
N GLN A 132 0.94 -33.35 8.62
CA GLN A 132 2.28 -33.92 8.51
C GLN A 132 2.96 -34.13 9.88
N MET A 133 2.79 -33.18 10.81
CA MET A 133 3.30 -33.34 12.18
C MET A 133 2.64 -34.54 12.87
N PHE A 134 1.32 -34.68 12.79
CA PHE A 134 0.61 -35.82 13.36
C PHE A 134 1.04 -37.15 12.73
N GLN A 135 1.21 -37.20 11.41
CA GLN A 135 1.71 -38.40 10.72
C GLN A 135 3.13 -38.77 11.17
N LYS A 136 4.01 -37.78 11.34
CA LYS A 136 5.37 -38.02 11.80
C LYS A 136 5.40 -38.50 13.25
N GLU A 137 4.55 -37.94 14.11
CA GLU A 137 4.43 -38.35 15.50
C GLU A 137 3.91 -39.79 15.61
N ASP A 138 2.83 -40.12 14.89
CA ASP A 138 2.28 -41.48 14.83
C ASP A 138 3.32 -42.49 14.31
N LYS A 139 4.06 -42.13 13.25
CA LYS A 139 5.13 -42.97 12.72
C LYS A 139 6.25 -43.17 13.76
N SER A 140 6.69 -42.11 14.43
CA SER A 140 7.73 -42.22 15.45
C SER A 140 7.29 -43.04 16.67
N ALA A 141 6.01 -42.93 17.06
CA ALA A 141 5.43 -43.75 18.11
C ALA A 141 5.38 -45.24 17.72
N LYS A 142 5.00 -45.54 16.48
CA LYS A 142 5.03 -46.91 15.93
C LYS A 142 6.44 -47.47 15.89
N GLU A 143 7.40 -46.73 15.33
CA GLU A 143 8.82 -47.14 15.28
C GLU A 143 9.38 -47.40 16.70
N ARG A 144 9.03 -46.56 17.68
CA ARG A 144 9.44 -46.77 19.09
C ARG A 144 8.82 -48.04 19.68
N ASN A 145 7.54 -48.27 19.43
CA ASN A 145 6.86 -49.47 19.92
C ASN A 145 7.45 -50.73 19.28
N GLU A 146 7.69 -50.71 17.97
CA GLU A 146 8.35 -51.80 17.25
C GLU A 146 9.75 -52.08 17.83
N GLN A 147 10.55 -51.04 18.10
CA GLN A 147 11.85 -51.21 18.73
C GLN A 147 11.74 -51.84 20.13
N LEU A 148 10.77 -51.40 20.94
CA LEU A 148 10.55 -51.98 22.27
C LEU A 148 10.12 -53.45 22.20
N GLU A 149 9.29 -53.82 21.22
CA GLU A 149 8.89 -55.22 21.02
C GLU A 149 10.08 -56.08 20.55
N VAL A 150 10.91 -55.57 19.65
CA VAL A 150 12.17 -56.25 19.24
C VAL A 150 13.10 -56.41 20.44
N ASP A 151 13.27 -55.37 21.27
CA ASP A 151 14.12 -55.42 22.46
C ASP A 151 13.58 -56.44 23.48
N LYS A 152 12.27 -56.55 23.67
CA LYS A 152 11.66 -57.59 24.51
C LYS A 152 11.94 -58.99 23.98
N ASN A 153 11.70 -59.21 22.69
CA ASN A 153 11.95 -60.51 22.04
C ASN A 153 13.43 -60.91 22.14
N ASN A 154 14.34 -59.96 21.94
CA ASN A 154 15.78 -60.18 22.10
C ASN A 154 16.15 -60.52 23.55
N LYS A 155 15.55 -59.84 24.53
CA LYS A 155 15.77 -60.16 25.96
C LYS A 155 15.29 -61.57 26.29
N GLU A 156 14.13 -61.97 25.81
CA GLU A 156 13.60 -63.34 26.01
C GLU A 156 14.49 -64.40 25.34
N LEU A 157 15.01 -64.10 24.14
CA LEU A 157 15.94 -64.98 23.44
C LEU A 157 17.25 -65.13 24.23
N LEU A 158 17.84 -64.04 24.71
CA LEU A 158 19.07 -64.06 25.50
C LEU A 158 18.93 -64.87 26.79
N VAL A 159 17.78 -64.81 27.46
CA VAL A 159 17.53 -65.62 28.66
C VAL A 159 17.53 -67.11 28.31
N LYS A 160 16.86 -67.52 27.23
CA LYS A 160 16.84 -68.92 26.78
C LYS A 160 18.22 -69.39 26.33
N GLU A 161 18.97 -68.54 25.63
CA GLU A 161 20.34 -68.85 25.20
C GLU A 161 21.28 -69.02 26.40
N GLU A 162 21.17 -68.16 27.42
CA GLU A 162 21.92 -68.28 28.67
C GLU A 162 21.58 -69.58 29.40
N GLU A 163 20.30 -69.96 29.49
CA GLU A 163 19.90 -71.25 30.08
C GLU A 163 20.52 -72.44 29.35
N ILE A 164 20.53 -72.42 28.01
CA ILE A 164 21.15 -73.47 27.19
C ILE A 164 22.67 -73.50 27.42
N PHE A 165 23.30 -72.33 27.46
CA PHE A 165 24.74 -72.19 27.70
C PHE A 165 25.13 -72.75 29.07
N GLN A 166 24.42 -72.39 30.13
CA GLN A 166 24.68 -72.86 31.50
C GLN A 166 24.53 -74.39 31.59
N ASN A 167 23.44 -74.94 31.06
CA ASN A 167 23.22 -76.39 31.01
C ASN A 167 24.35 -77.14 30.27
N TYR A 168 24.90 -76.54 29.21
CA TYR A 168 26.03 -77.13 28.48
C TYR A 168 27.34 -76.97 29.25
N ALA A 169 27.59 -75.78 29.81
CA ALA A 169 28.80 -75.49 30.60
C ALA A 169 28.92 -76.43 31.80
N ASP A 170 27.82 -76.69 32.51
CA ASP A 170 27.77 -77.63 33.62
C ASP A 170 28.20 -79.04 33.17
N LYS A 171 27.65 -79.54 32.05
CA LYS A 171 28.03 -80.86 31.50
C LYS A 171 29.52 -80.94 31.13
N VAL A 172 30.09 -79.85 30.61
CA VAL A 172 31.52 -79.79 30.26
C VAL A 172 32.39 -79.74 31.52
N ILE A 173 31.96 -78.97 32.53
CA ILE A 173 32.63 -78.89 33.84
C ILE A 173 32.62 -80.26 34.52
N THR A 174 31.46 -80.94 34.60
CA THR A 174 31.36 -82.28 35.20
C THR A 174 32.22 -83.29 34.45
N ASN A 175 32.19 -83.28 33.12
CA ASN A 175 33.07 -84.13 32.31
C ASN A 175 34.56 -83.87 32.59
N ALA A 176 34.96 -82.60 32.75
CA ALA A 176 36.33 -82.24 33.08
C ALA A 176 36.74 -82.70 34.49
N THR A 177 35.84 -82.60 35.47
CA THR A 177 36.09 -83.08 36.84
C THR A 177 36.19 -84.60 36.89
N ASP A 178 35.29 -85.30 36.20
CA ASP A 178 35.26 -86.77 36.17
C ASP A 178 36.52 -87.34 35.52
N ASN A 179 37.09 -86.63 34.55
CA ASN A 179 38.35 -86.96 33.89
C ASN A 179 39.61 -86.46 34.63
N GLY A 180 39.48 -85.94 35.85
CA GLY A 180 40.60 -85.48 36.67
C GLY A 180 41.34 -84.24 36.15
N ARG A 181 40.73 -83.45 35.25
CA ARG A 181 41.29 -82.19 34.75
C ARG A 181 40.92 -81.04 35.70
N ASN A 182 41.69 -79.95 35.69
CA ASN A 182 41.39 -78.76 36.49
C ASN A 182 40.16 -78.00 35.90
N PRO A 183 39.01 -77.94 36.60
CA PRO A 183 37.81 -77.28 36.09
C PRO A 183 37.80 -75.76 36.31
N PHE A 184 38.75 -75.21 37.08
CA PHE A 184 38.71 -73.82 37.54
C PHE A 184 38.59 -72.77 36.41
N PRO A 185 39.29 -72.89 35.26
CA PRO A 185 39.12 -71.96 34.15
C PRO A 185 37.71 -72.01 33.55
N LEU A 186 37.10 -73.20 33.49
CA LEU A 186 35.75 -73.40 32.96
C LEU A 186 34.70 -72.82 33.90
N ILE A 187 34.82 -73.06 35.20
CA ILE A 187 33.95 -72.45 36.23
C ILE A 187 34.04 -70.92 36.18
N LYS A 188 35.24 -70.39 35.95
CA LYS A 188 35.44 -68.93 35.81
C LYS A 188 34.77 -68.38 34.56
N ALA A 189 34.77 -69.12 33.46
CA ALA A 189 34.15 -68.73 32.18
C ALA A 189 32.63 -68.91 32.18
N ALA A 190 32.11 -69.93 32.86
CA ALA A 190 30.68 -70.26 32.95
C ALA A 190 29.88 -69.36 33.89
N ARG A 191 30.49 -68.31 34.47
CA ARG A 191 29.80 -67.41 35.39
C ARG A 191 28.59 -66.77 34.73
N GLU A 192 27.42 -66.95 35.34
CA GLU A 192 26.14 -66.48 34.84
C GLU A 192 26.11 -65.00 34.43
N GLY A 193 25.40 -64.77 33.32
CA GLY A 193 25.00 -63.46 32.82
C GLY A 193 25.77 -63.04 31.56
N PRO A 194 25.08 -62.50 30.54
CA PRO A 194 25.73 -62.08 29.30
C PRO A 194 26.82 -61.04 29.59
N GLY A 195 28.00 -61.26 28.98
CA GLY A 195 29.20 -60.44 29.18
C GLY A 195 30.20 -60.96 30.23
N GLY A 196 29.84 -61.97 31.05
CA GLY A 196 30.78 -62.68 31.93
C GLY A 196 31.48 -61.80 32.97
N GLY A 197 30.93 -60.63 33.28
CA GLY A 197 31.54 -59.65 34.15
C GLY A 197 31.63 -60.07 35.63
N ARG A 198 32.29 -59.26 36.46
CA ARG A 198 32.32 -59.37 37.94
C ARG A 198 31.27 -58.49 38.62
N GLY A 199 30.54 -57.66 37.87
CA GLY A 199 29.49 -56.80 38.43
C GLY A 199 28.28 -57.57 38.97
N PRO A 200 27.36 -56.88 39.67
CA PRO A 200 26.10 -57.47 40.11
C PRO A 200 25.22 -57.80 38.89
N LYS A 201 24.47 -58.90 38.96
CA LYS A 201 23.53 -59.31 37.92
C LYS A 201 22.33 -58.35 37.92
N PHE A 202 21.98 -57.77 36.77
CA PHE A 202 20.81 -56.92 36.66
C PHE A 202 19.58 -57.72 36.26
N GLU A 203 18.58 -57.78 37.16
CA GLU A 203 17.35 -58.55 36.96
C GLU A 203 16.49 -58.04 35.79
N GLY A 204 16.52 -56.73 35.49
CA GLY A 204 15.68 -56.11 34.45
C GLY A 204 16.24 -56.07 33.02
N ASN A 205 17.47 -56.53 32.78
CA ASN A 205 18.13 -56.42 31.48
C ASN A 205 18.68 -57.77 30.97
N ALA A 206 17.80 -58.77 30.85
CA ALA A 206 18.17 -60.13 30.44
C ALA A 206 19.30 -60.76 31.29
N GLY A 207 19.37 -60.39 32.57
CA GLY A 207 20.42 -60.89 33.47
C GLY A 207 21.82 -60.36 33.14
N LEU A 208 21.95 -59.27 32.36
CA LEU A 208 23.24 -58.68 31.98
C LEU A 208 24.13 -58.48 33.20
N ARG A 209 25.39 -58.93 33.06
CA ARG A 209 26.39 -58.80 34.09
C ARG A 209 27.51 -57.86 33.65
N PRO A 210 27.48 -56.59 34.05
CA PRO A 210 28.43 -55.60 33.57
C PRO A 210 29.86 -55.90 34.02
N SER A 211 30.81 -55.53 33.16
CA SER A 211 32.23 -55.50 33.47
C SER A 211 32.66 -54.08 33.85
N TYR A 212 32.92 -53.84 35.13
CA TYR A 212 33.56 -52.60 35.56
C TYR A 212 35.07 -52.73 35.36
N ILE A 213 35.63 -52.01 34.41
CA ILE A 213 37.08 -51.98 34.15
C ILE A 213 37.71 -50.75 34.80
N VAL A 214 38.98 -50.86 35.19
CA VAL A 214 39.76 -49.72 35.66
C VAL A 214 39.97 -48.75 34.47
N ALA A 215 39.97 -47.44 34.75
CA ALA A 215 40.16 -46.41 33.72
C ALA A 215 41.62 -46.29 33.22
N ASP A 216 42.52 -47.18 33.64
CA ASP A 216 43.92 -47.21 33.22
C ASP A 216 44.11 -48.10 31.98
N ALA A 217 45.32 -48.11 31.43
CA ALA A 217 45.65 -48.90 30.24
C ALA A 217 45.70 -50.43 30.51
N THR A 218 45.49 -50.88 31.75
CA THR A 218 45.60 -52.31 32.08
C THR A 218 44.37 -53.11 31.65
N GLY A 219 43.21 -52.45 31.49
CA GLY A 219 41.95 -53.10 31.13
C GLY A 219 41.47 -54.14 32.15
N VAL A 220 42.06 -54.15 33.36
CA VAL A 220 41.73 -55.13 34.40
C VAL A 220 40.35 -54.80 34.96
N GLN A 221 39.55 -55.84 35.16
CA GLN A 221 38.25 -55.72 35.79
C GLN A 221 38.40 -55.42 37.29
N LEU A 222 37.71 -54.38 37.75
CA LEU A 222 37.67 -53.99 39.14
C LEU A 222 37.24 -55.17 40.03
N PRO A 223 37.85 -55.32 41.22
CA PRO A 223 37.41 -56.29 42.21
C PRO A 223 35.95 -56.02 42.59
N HIS A 224 35.18 -57.09 42.74
CA HIS A 224 33.82 -56.99 43.27
C HIS A 224 33.92 -56.85 44.80
N TYR A 225 33.82 -55.62 45.29
CA TYR A 225 33.70 -55.38 46.73
C TYR A 225 32.24 -55.63 47.15
N LEU A 226 31.95 -56.82 47.66
CA LEU A 226 30.80 -56.99 48.54
C LEU A 226 31.08 -56.11 49.77
N LYS A 227 30.23 -55.12 50.05
CA LYS A 227 30.24 -54.48 51.37
C LYS A 227 29.87 -55.58 52.36
N ASP A 228 30.87 -56.12 53.04
CA ASP A 228 30.62 -56.90 54.24
C ASP A 228 30.00 -55.94 55.27
N GLU A 229 28.71 -56.11 55.56
CA GLU A 229 27.96 -55.26 56.51
C GLU A 229 28.68 -55.21 57.87
N SER A 230 29.48 -56.23 58.19
CA SER A 230 30.26 -56.32 59.43
C SER A 230 31.50 -55.42 59.48
N VAL A 231 32.01 -54.97 58.32
CA VAL A 231 33.24 -54.16 58.19
C VAL A 231 32.92 -52.68 57.93
N GLY A 232 31.84 -52.39 57.20
CA GLY A 232 31.46 -51.02 56.83
C GLY A 232 31.13 -50.09 58.01
N ASN A 233 30.63 -50.65 59.12
CA ASN A 233 30.27 -49.88 60.31
C ASN A 233 31.43 -49.64 61.29
N ARG A 234 32.62 -50.26 61.08
CA ARG A 234 33.74 -50.13 62.04
C ARG A 234 34.79 -49.10 61.63
N VAL A 235 34.97 -48.85 60.34
CA VAL A 235 36.08 -47.99 59.87
C VAL A 235 35.66 -46.53 59.71
N TYR A 236 34.40 -46.26 59.39
CA TYR A 236 33.85 -44.90 59.31
C TYR A 236 32.65 -44.81 60.25
N GLY A 237 32.83 -44.09 61.36
CA GLY A 237 31.75 -43.77 62.28
C GLY A 237 30.55 -43.14 61.55
N HIS A 238 29.36 -43.41 62.08
CA HIS A 238 28.04 -42.96 61.62
C HIS A 238 28.07 -41.67 60.78
N VAL A 239 27.87 -41.80 59.47
CA VAL A 239 27.68 -40.69 58.51
C VAL A 239 26.37 -39.99 58.83
N GLY A 240 26.44 -38.97 59.69
CA GLY A 240 25.26 -38.24 60.15
C GLY A 240 25.48 -37.38 61.39
N LYS A 241 26.62 -37.51 62.07
CA LYS A 241 27.02 -36.60 63.16
C LYS A 241 28.45 -36.09 62.98
N SER A 242 28.76 -35.52 61.81
CA SER A 242 29.89 -34.59 61.70
C SER A 242 29.35 -33.18 61.95
N GLY A 243 29.98 -32.49 62.90
CA GLY A 243 29.59 -31.17 63.37
C GLY A 243 29.51 -30.16 62.22
N THR A 244 28.55 -29.25 62.38
CA THR A 244 28.48 -27.93 61.76
C THR A 244 29.79 -27.45 61.13
N ARG A 245 29.71 -27.12 59.83
CA ARG A 245 30.68 -26.36 59.01
C ARG A 245 31.59 -27.19 58.08
N LEU A 246 31.04 -27.55 56.92
CA LEU A 246 31.78 -27.54 55.66
C LEU A 246 31.10 -26.52 54.75
N GLY A 247 31.67 -25.32 54.71
CA GLY A 247 31.23 -24.26 53.81
C GLY A 247 31.66 -24.60 52.39
N PHE A 248 30.71 -24.63 51.47
CA PHE A 248 30.95 -24.40 50.07
C PHE A 248 30.15 -23.17 49.65
N THR A 249 30.87 -22.12 49.32
CA THR A 249 30.39 -20.98 48.52
C THR A 249 31.23 -20.97 47.24
N TRP A 250 30.51 -20.84 46.12
CA TRP A 250 30.87 -20.95 44.69
C TRP A 250 30.88 -22.37 44.11
#